data_AF-A0A4U9W1P5-F1
#
_entry.id   AF-A0A4U9W1P5-F1
#
_cell.length_a   1.000
_cell.length_b   1.000
_cell.length_c   1.000
_cell.angle_alpha   90.00
_cell.angle_beta   90.00
_cell.angle_gamma   90.00
#
_symmetry.space_group_name_H-M   'P 1'
#
loop_
_entity.id
_entity.type
_entity.pdbx_description
1 polymer ?
#
loop_
_entity_poly.entity_id
_entity_poly.type
_entity_poly.pdbx_seq_one_letter_code
_entity_poly.pdbx_strand_id
1 'polypeptide(L)' 'MVPPKGSLSLTVSAEAVGNSPVLTYVNDYGGRPQLSFRCNGSTCTVVPEKQA' A
#
# COMPACT_ATOMS: atom_id res chain seq x y z
N MET A 1 -3.44 12.49 2.95
CA MET A 1 -2.06 12.42 3.47
C MET A 1 -2.10 11.79 4.85
N VAL A 2 -1.17 10.88 5.17
CA VAL A 2 -1.09 10.24 6.49
C VAL A 2 -0.01 10.97 7.30
N PRO A 3 -0.25 11.40 8.56
CA PRO A 3 0.74 12.12 9.35
C PRO A 3 1.87 11.18 9.85
N PRO A 4 3.03 11.72 10.28
CA PRO A 4 4.13 10.90 10.81
C PRO A 4 3.68 9.99 11.96
N LYS A 5 3.99 8.69 11.85
CA LYS A 5 3.58 7.63 12.80
C LYS A 5 2.05 7.48 12.99
N GLY A 6 1.24 8.11 12.14
CA GLY A 6 -0.21 7.98 12.16
C GLY A 6 -0.73 6.84 11.29
N SER A 7 -2.00 6.52 11.47
CA SER A 7 -2.76 5.61 10.62
C SER A 7 -4.05 6.31 10.15
N LEU A 8 -4.54 5.91 8.97
CA LEU A 8 -5.79 6.41 8.43
C LEU A 8 -6.52 5.24 7.74
N SER A 9 -7.82 5.13 7.99
CA SER A 9 -8.67 4.16 7.30
C SER A 9 -8.87 4.57 5.85
N LEU A 10 -8.74 3.61 4.94
CA LEU A 10 -9.15 3.78 3.55
C LEU A 10 -10.67 3.57 3.43
N THR A 11 -11.28 4.16 2.41
CA THR A 11 -12.72 4.03 2.13
C THR A 11 -13.07 2.74 1.37
N VAL A 12 -12.06 1.93 1.02
CA VAL A 12 -12.20 0.66 0.28
C VAL A 12 -12.00 -0.52 1.23
N SER A 13 -12.80 -1.59 1.06
CA SER A 13 -12.66 -2.80 1.87
C SER A 13 -11.48 -3.66 1.41
N ALA A 14 -10.94 -4.47 2.32
CA ALA A 14 -9.88 -5.43 2.01
C ALA A 14 -10.32 -6.45 0.95
N GLU A 15 -11.60 -6.85 0.95
CA GLU A 15 -12.13 -7.79 -0.05
C GLU A 15 -12.13 -7.21 -1.46
N ALA A 16 -12.39 -5.90 -1.59
CA ALA A 16 -12.44 -5.23 -2.88
C ALA A 16 -11.05 -5.10 -3.55
N VAL A 17 -9.97 -5.13 -2.76
CA VAL A 17 -8.59 -5.00 -3.27
C VAL A 17 -7.84 -6.34 -3.37
N GLY A 18 -8.39 -7.40 -2.78
CA GLY A 18 -7.83 -8.76 -2.86
C GLY A 18 -6.51 -8.93 -2.09
N ASN A 19 -5.84 -10.07 -2.33
CA ASN A 19 -4.65 -10.47 -1.57
C ASN A 19 -3.33 -9.84 -2.05
N SER A 20 -3.35 -9.15 -3.20
CA SER A 20 -2.17 -8.54 -3.81
C SER A 20 -2.43 -7.07 -4.21
N PRO A 21 -2.78 -6.19 -3.25
CA PRO A 21 -3.10 -4.81 -3.57
C PRO A 21 -1.86 -4.01 -4.00
N VAL A 22 -2.08 -3.02 -4.86
CA VAL A 22 -1.04 -2.07 -5.30
C VAL A 22 -1.41 -0.68 -4.83
N LEU A 23 -0.51 -0.05 -4.07
CA LEU A 23 -0.68 1.32 -3.58
C LEU A 23 0.25 2.27 -4.32
N THR A 24 -0.30 3.36 -4.86
CA THR A 24 0.51 4.42 -5.45
C THR A 24 0.65 5.57 -4.45
N TYR A 25 1.88 6.01 -4.18
CA TYR A 25 2.13 7.17 -3.32
C TYR A 25 2.74 8.33 -4.12
N VAL A 26 2.74 9.52 -3.53
CA VAL A 26 3.40 10.69 -4.11
C VAL A 26 4.73 10.89 -3.38
N ASN A 27 5.83 10.93 -4.13
CA ASN A 27 7.16 11.20 -3.57
C ASN A 27 7.50 12.71 -3.59
N ASP A 28 8.64 13.09 -3.04
CA ASP A 28 9.08 14.50 -2.91
C ASP A 28 9.26 15.22 -4.26
N TYR A 29 9.43 14.47 -5.35
CA TYR A 29 9.58 14.98 -6.71
C TYR A 29 8.24 15.05 -7.47
N GLY A 30 7.11 14.74 -6.81
CA GLY A 30 5.78 14.67 -7.43
C GLY A 30 5.55 13.41 -8.27
N GLY A 31 6.49 12.47 -8.27
CA GLY A 31 6.35 11.17 -8.93
C GLY A 31 5.29 10.30 -8.25
N ARG A 32 4.83 9.27 -8.97
CA ARG A 32 3.78 8.34 -8.51
C ARG A 32 4.25 6.88 -8.51
N PRO A 33 5.23 6.50 -7.67
CA PRO A 33 5.70 5.12 -7.61
C PRO A 33 4.65 4.19 -7.03
N GLN A 34 4.73 2.92 -7.40
CA GLN A 34 3.84 1.87 -6.93
C GLN A 34 4.52 1.01 -5.87
N LEU A 35 3.76 0.60 -4.87
CA LEU A 35 4.14 -0.36 -3.84
C LEU A 35 3.21 -1.56 -3.96
N SER A 36 3.78 -2.72 -4.27
CA SER A 36 3.06 -3.99 -4.29
C SER A 36 2.99 -4.57 -2.89
N PHE A 37 1.82 -5.02 -2.47
CA PHE A 37 1.61 -5.65 -1.17
C PHE A 37 1.25 -7.13 -1.32
N ARG A 38 1.52 -7.91 -0.29
CA ARG A 38 0.97 -9.26 -0.08
C ARG A 38 0.24 -9.29 1.25
N CYS A 39 -1.00 -9.80 1.23
CA CYS A 39 -1.84 -9.89 2.41
C CYS A 39 -1.89 -11.31 2.98
N ASN A 40 -1.83 -11.42 4.31
CA ASN A 40 -2.10 -12.63 5.06
C ASN A 40 -3.24 -12.34 6.05
N GLY A 41 -4.45 -12.76 5.71
CA GLY A 41 -5.67 -12.31 6.40
C GLY A 41 -5.85 -10.79 6.25
N SER A 42 -6.07 -10.10 7.36
CA SER A 42 -6.32 -8.65 7.38
C SER A 42 -5.05 -7.79 7.39
N THR A 43 -3.86 -8.40 7.38
CA THR A 43 -2.59 -7.68 7.44
C THR A 43 -1.85 -7.79 6.11
N CYS A 44 -1.47 -6.66 5.53
CA CYS A 44 -0.73 -6.59 4.28
C CYS A 44 0.66 -5.98 4.50
N THR A 45 1.68 -6.57 3.90
CA THR A 45 3.07 -6.07 3.95
C THR A 45 3.59 -5.79 2.54
N VAL A 46 4.49 -4.81 2.43
CA VAL A 46 5.10 -4.46 1.14
C VAL A 46 6.01 -5.59 0.67
N VAL A 47 5.93 -5.92 -0.63
CA VAL A 47 6.87 -6.82 -1.29
C VAL A 47 8.12 -6.02 -1.64
N PRO A 48 9.31 -6.42 -1.18
CA PRO A 48 10.55 -5.73 -1.54
C PRO A 48 10.78 -5.77 -3.05
N GLU A 49 11.15 -4.64 -3.65
CA GLU A 49 11.38 -4.50 -5.10
C GLU A 49 12.42 -5.49 -5.66
N LYS A 50 13.31 -6.01 -4.82
CA LYS A 50 14.38 -6.94 -5.22
C LYS A 50 13.92 -8.39 -5.46
N GLN A 51 12.62 -8.66 -5.40
CA GLN A 51 12.02 -9.98 -5.62
C GLN A 51 10.97 -10.00 -6.74
N ALA A 52 10.97 -9.00 -7.61
CA ALA A 52 10.14 -8.97 -8.83
C ALA A 52 10.84 -9.66 -10.00
#